data_AF-A0AAN8MCU8-F1
#
_entry.id   AF-A0AAN8MCU8-F1
#
_cell.length_a   1.000
_cell.length_b   1.000
_cell.length_c   1.000
_cell.angle_alpha   90.00
_cell.angle_beta   90.00
_cell.angle_gamma   90.00
#
_symmetry.space_group_name_H-M   'P 1'
#
loop_
_entity.id
_entity.type
_entity.pdbx_description
1 polymer ?
#
loop_
_entity_poly.entity_id
_entity_poly.type
_entity_poly.pdbx_seq_one_letter_code
_entity_poly.pdbx_strand_id
1 'polypeptide(L)'
;MEQEKLAVYHGAISKEEGEMRLWTAGRDGSYLIRNSESLAGLYCLCVLFKGYVYTYRLSLDGGGSWTAETAPGVEKRYFRKMKNLITAFQKPGQGIATPLLYPVTMQSNTHPVTKQSQTHLGSMKAHTHPSSPPPTHTTENHYKQ
;
A
#
# COMPACT_ATOMS: atom_id res chain seq x y z
N MET A 1 3.19 -1.27 -27.08
CA MET A 1 2.88 -2.14 -25.93
C MET A 1 1.58 -1.65 -25.34
N GLU A 2 0.52 -2.47 -25.38
CA GLU A 2 -0.81 -2.05 -24.90
C GLU A 2 -0.73 -1.61 -23.44
N GLN A 3 -1.25 -0.42 -23.17
CA GLN A 3 -1.30 0.16 -21.85
C GLN A 3 -2.36 -0.62 -21.06
N GLU A 4 -1.92 -1.58 -20.25
CA GLU A 4 -2.81 -2.41 -19.43
C GLU A 4 -3.49 -1.52 -18.38
N LYS A 5 -4.72 -1.06 -18.68
CA LYS A 5 -5.50 -0.20 -17.78
C LYS A 5 -6.06 -1.05 -16.64
N LEU A 6 -5.35 -1.07 -15.51
CA LEU A 6 -5.82 -1.69 -14.27
C LEU A 6 -6.69 -0.70 -13.50
N ALA A 7 -7.92 -1.07 -13.16
CA ALA A 7 -8.83 -0.22 -12.38
C ALA A 7 -8.31 0.08 -10.97
N VAL A 8 -7.45 -0.81 -10.45
CA VAL A 8 -6.76 -0.69 -9.15
C VAL A 8 -5.45 0.09 -9.22
N TYR A 9 -5.08 0.61 -10.40
CA TYR A 9 -3.87 1.42 -10.55
C TYR A 9 -4.20 2.90 -10.34
N HIS A 10 -3.53 3.50 -9.36
CA HIS A 10 -3.77 4.85 -8.89
C HIS A 10 -2.73 5.87 -9.40
N GLY A 11 -1.77 5.45 -10.23
CA GLY A 11 -0.70 6.35 -10.67
C GLY A 11 0.26 6.74 -9.55
N ALA A 12 0.83 7.94 -9.64
CA ALA A 12 1.81 8.48 -8.70
C ALA A 12 1.16 9.18 -7.49
N ILE A 13 0.24 8.50 -6.81
CA ILE A 13 -0.24 8.97 -5.49
C ILE A 13 0.82 8.72 -4.41
N SER A 14 0.81 9.55 -3.37
CA SER A 14 1.73 9.41 -2.24
C SER A 14 1.43 8.15 -1.42
N LYS A 15 2.37 7.76 -0.56
CA LYS A 15 2.16 6.69 0.41
C LYS A 15 0.96 6.98 1.30
N GLU A 16 0.90 8.19 1.85
CA GLU A 16 -0.12 8.63 2.80
C GLU A 16 -1.51 8.63 2.14
N GLU A 17 -1.61 9.11 0.91
CA GLU A 17 -2.85 9.07 0.13
C GLU A 17 -3.30 7.61 -0.13
N GLY A 18 -2.36 6.72 -0.45
CA GLY A 18 -2.65 5.30 -0.61
C GLY A 18 -3.15 4.64 0.68
N GLU A 19 -2.51 4.93 1.81
CA GLU A 19 -2.91 4.43 3.13
C GLU A 19 -4.29 4.95 3.53
N MET A 20 -4.54 6.26 3.35
CA MET A 20 -5.83 6.88 3.63
C MET A 20 -6.97 6.21 2.85
N ARG A 21 -6.79 5.93 1.55
CA ARG A 21 -7.81 5.24 0.73
C ARG A 21 -8.10 3.84 1.23
N LEU A 22 -7.06 3.12 1.64
CA LEU A 22 -7.20 1.76 2.17
C LEU A 22 -7.93 1.78 3.53
N TRP A 23 -7.56 2.68 4.44
CA TRP A 23 -8.26 2.85 5.71
C TRP A 23 -9.71 3.30 5.53
N THR A 24 -9.98 4.15 4.53
CA THR A 24 -11.35 4.56 4.17
C THR A 24 -12.18 3.37 3.67
N ALA A 25 -11.58 2.45 2.90
CA ALA A 25 -12.25 1.20 2.50
C ALA A 25 -12.50 0.28 3.71
N GLY A 26 -11.61 0.30 4.70
CA GLY A 26 -11.83 -0.25 6.04
C GLY A 26 -12.02 -1.77 6.11
N ARG A 27 -11.63 -2.50 5.05
CA ARG A 27 -11.85 -3.94 4.93
C ARG A 27 -10.54 -4.70 4.71
N ASP A 28 -10.29 -5.73 5.50
CA ASP A 28 -9.13 -6.61 5.33
C ASP A 28 -9.11 -7.24 3.93
N GLY A 29 -7.94 -7.24 3.30
CA GLY A 29 -7.76 -7.64 1.91
C GLY A 29 -8.11 -6.55 0.89
N SER A 30 -8.41 -5.32 1.34
CA SER A 30 -8.48 -4.14 0.46
C SER A 30 -7.11 -3.84 -0.12
N TYR A 31 -7.04 -3.53 -1.41
CA TYR A 31 -5.76 -3.30 -2.07
C TYR A 31 -5.84 -2.28 -3.21
N LEU A 32 -4.69 -1.64 -3.48
CA LEU A 32 -4.46 -0.78 -4.64
C LEU A 32 -3.01 -0.88 -5.12
N ILE A 33 -2.76 -0.39 -6.33
CA ILE A 33 -1.41 -0.29 -6.91
C ILE A 33 -1.11 1.18 -7.17
N ARG A 34 0.09 1.63 -6.81
CA ARG A 34 0.59 2.98 -7.09
C ARG A 34 2.04 2.93 -7.59
N ASN A 35 2.56 4.04 -8.09
CA ASN A 35 3.99 4.16 -8.35
C ASN A 35 4.78 4.22 -7.05
N SER A 36 6.01 3.72 -7.07
CA SER A 36 6.96 3.97 -6.00
C SER A 36 7.41 5.43 -6.03
N GLU A 37 7.38 6.09 -4.88
CA GLU A 37 7.90 7.46 -4.73
C GLU A 37 9.43 7.49 -4.68
N SER A 38 10.04 6.42 -4.19
CA SER A 38 11.49 6.33 -3.96
C SER A 38 12.27 5.88 -5.19
N LEU A 39 11.66 5.07 -6.07
CA LEU A 39 12.35 4.41 -7.18
C LEU A 39 11.50 4.46 -8.46
N ALA A 40 11.97 5.19 -9.46
CA ALA A 40 11.30 5.26 -10.76
C ALA A 40 11.23 3.88 -11.43
N GLY A 41 10.12 3.62 -12.13
CA GLY A 41 9.86 2.35 -12.82
C GLY A 41 9.41 1.20 -11.91
N LEU A 42 9.38 1.41 -10.58
CA LEU A 42 8.80 0.46 -9.64
C LEU A 42 7.38 0.84 -9.22
N TYR A 43 6.63 -0.18 -8.84
CA TYR A 43 5.26 -0.05 -8.36
C TYR A 43 5.15 -0.59 -6.95
N CYS A 44 4.13 -0.15 -6.24
CA CYS A 44 3.80 -0.57 -4.89
C CYS A 44 2.40 -1.18 -4.91
N LEU A 45 2.29 -2.46 -4.57
CA LEU A 45 1.04 -3.09 -4.18
C LEU A 45 0.82 -2.86 -2.70
N CYS A 46 -0.21 -2.09 -2.35
CA CYS A 46 -0.57 -1.78 -0.97
C CYS A 46 -1.79 -2.60 -0.58
N VAL A 47 -1.76 -3.25 0.59
CA VAL A 47 -2.80 -4.15 1.08
C VAL A 47 -3.12 -3.84 2.54
N LEU A 48 -4.39 -3.60 2.85
CA LEU A 48 -4.86 -3.44 4.23
C LEU A 48 -5.08 -4.81 4.88
N PHE A 49 -4.51 -5.00 6.06
CA PHE A 49 -4.79 -6.17 6.88
C PHE A 49 -4.59 -5.85 8.36
N LYS A 50 -5.59 -6.15 9.19
CA LYS A 50 -5.55 -5.98 10.66
C LYS A 50 -5.12 -4.56 11.08
N GLY A 51 -5.59 -3.54 10.36
CA GLY A 51 -5.30 -2.13 10.64
C GLY A 51 -3.96 -1.63 10.07
N TYR A 52 -3.12 -2.50 9.51
CA TYR A 52 -1.84 -2.13 8.92
C TYR A 52 -1.90 -2.16 7.39
N VAL A 53 -1.20 -1.21 6.75
CA VAL A 53 -1.00 -1.21 5.31
C VAL A 53 0.35 -1.86 4.99
N TYR A 54 0.29 -3.05 4.40
CA TYR A 54 1.46 -3.77 3.91
C TYR A 54 1.77 -3.30 2.49
N THR A 55 3.03 -2.98 2.22
CA THR A 55 3.48 -2.53 0.89
C THR A 55 4.47 -3.52 0.30
N TYR A 56 4.16 -4.04 -0.88
CA TYR A 56 5.00 -4.95 -1.66
C TYR A 56 5.50 -4.24 -2.91
N ARG A 57 6.83 -4.25 -3.12
CA ARG A 57 7.42 -3.69 -4.35
C ARG A 57 7.19 -4.64 -5.51
N LEU A 58 6.74 -4.09 -6.63
CA LEU A 58 6.58 -4.78 -7.89
C LEU A 58 7.57 -4.19 -8.90
N SER A 59 8.23 -5.05 -9.66
CA SER A 59 9.18 -4.67 -10.68
C SER A 59 9.03 -5.53 -11.94
N LEU A 60 9.43 -4.97 -13.07
CA LEU A 60 9.74 -5.74 -14.27
C LEU A 60 11.17 -6.24 -14.17
N ASP A 61 11.38 -7.52 -14.45
CA ASP A 61 12.71 -8.06 -14.64
C ASP A 61 13.28 -7.70 -16.02
N GLY A 62 14.57 -8.01 -16.23
CA GLY A 62 15.24 -7.77 -17.51
C GLY A 62 14.67 -8.58 -18.69
N GLY A 63 13.86 -9.60 -18.43
CA GLY A 63 13.16 -10.42 -19.43
C GLY A 63 11.73 -9.96 -19.72
N GLY A 64 11.27 -8.84 -19.13
CA GLY A 64 9.93 -8.30 -19.32
C GLY A 64 8.84 -9.01 -18.50
N SER A 65 9.21 -9.76 -17.46
CA SER A 65 8.26 -10.40 -16.55
C SER A 65 8.12 -9.62 -15.23
N TRP A 66 6.89 -9.54 -14.73
CA TRP A 66 6.56 -8.92 -13.47
C TRP A 66 6.86 -9.83 -12.28
N THR A 67 7.37 -9.26 -11.21
CA THR A 67 7.62 -9.94 -9.94
C THR A 67 7.29 -9.03 -8.76
N ALA A 68 7.02 -9.63 -7.61
CA ALA A 68 6.87 -8.93 -6.33
C ALA A 68 8.01 -9.30 -5.36
N GLU A 69 8.39 -8.37 -4.50
CA GLU A 69 9.19 -8.64 -3.30
C GLU A 69 8.26 -9.10 -2.18
N THR A 70 8.22 -10.40 -1.92
CA THR A 70 7.44 -11.05 -0.85
C THR A 70 8.30 -11.33 0.39
N ALA A 71 7.70 -11.95 1.41
CA ALA A 71 8.43 -12.37 2.62
C ALA A 71 9.67 -13.23 2.29
N PRO A 72 10.76 -13.14 3.08
CA PRO A 72 11.95 -13.97 2.91
C PRO A 72 11.61 -15.46 2.90
N GLY A 73 12.29 -16.23 2.04
CA GLY A 73 12.09 -17.67 1.90
C GLY A 73 10.90 -18.08 1.02
N VAL A 74 10.08 -17.14 0.56
CA VAL A 74 9.07 -17.40 -0.48
C VAL A 74 9.73 -17.37 -1.85
N GLU A 75 9.49 -18.41 -2.65
CA GLU A 75 10.02 -18.48 -4.01
C GLU A 75 9.52 -17.32 -4.87
N LYS A 76 10.46 -16.63 -5.52
CA LYS A 76 10.16 -15.50 -6.40
C LYS A 76 9.47 -16.01 -7.66
N ARG A 77 8.34 -15.39 -8.01
CA ARG A 77 7.52 -15.78 -9.17
C ARG A 77 7.49 -14.68 -10.21
N TYR A 78 7.49 -15.12 -11.47
CA TYR A 78 7.53 -14.26 -12.64
C TYR A 78 6.24 -14.38 -13.45
N PHE A 79 5.66 -13.24 -13.81
CA PHE A 79 4.37 -13.17 -14.50
C PHE A 79 4.48 -12.31 -15.74
N ARG A 80 4.01 -12.80 -16.90
CA ARG A 80 4.05 -12.01 -18.14
C ARG A 80 3.21 -10.73 -18.11
N LYS A 81 2.17 -10.68 -17.27
CA LYS A 81 1.25 -9.55 -17.16
C LYS A 81 1.03 -9.21 -15.70
N MET A 82 0.89 -7.92 -15.39
CA MET A 82 0.66 -7.45 -14.03
C MET A 82 -0.69 -7.95 -13.50
N LYS A 83 -1.71 -8.04 -14.38
CA LYS A 83 -2.99 -8.66 -14.04
C LYS A 83 -2.85 -10.09 -13.53
N ASN A 84 -1.96 -10.89 -14.12
CA ASN A 84 -1.75 -12.28 -13.70
C ASN A 84 -1.08 -12.37 -12.33
N LEU A 85 -0.17 -11.45 -12.02
CA LEU A 85 0.42 -11.31 -10.68
C LEU A 85 -0.66 -11.03 -9.65
N ILE A 86 -1.57 -10.08 -9.93
CA ILE A 86 -2.71 -9.77 -9.05
C ILE A 86 -3.57 -11.01 -8.85
N THR A 87 -3.96 -11.71 -9.92
CA THR A 87 -4.78 -12.93 -9.83
C THR A 87 -4.10 -14.04 -9.02
N ALA A 88 -2.78 -14.17 -9.09
CA ALA A 88 -2.06 -15.13 -8.24
C ALA A 88 -2.23 -14.78 -6.76
N PHE A 89 -2.05 -13.51 -6.40
CA PHE A 89 -2.15 -13.00 -5.03
C PHE A 89 -3.58 -12.92 -4.46
N GLN A 90 -4.61 -13.17 -5.28
CA GLN A 90 -5.98 -13.41 -4.80
C GLN A 90 -6.12 -14.77 -4.09
N LYS A 91 -5.14 -15.67 -4.24
CA LYS A 91 -5.14 -16.98 -3.58
C LYS A 91 -4.40 -16.90 -2.23
N PRO A 92 -4.73 -17.77 -1.26
CA PRO A 92 -3.98 -17.88 -0.01
C PRO A 92 -2.57 -18.46 -0.23
N GLY A 93 -1.69 -18.22 0.76
CA GLY A 93 -0.36 -18.83 0.80
C GLY A 93 0.64 -18.31 -0.24
N GLN A 94 0.47 -17.08 -0.73
CA GLN A 94 1.29 -16.51 -1.81
C GLN A 94 2.44 -15.61 -1.31
N GLY A 95 2.76 -15.65 -0.01
CA GLY A 95 3.84 -14.85 0.58
C GLY A 95 3.50 -13.40 0.89
N ILE A 96 2.21 -13.04 0.85
CA ILE A 96 1.68 -11.74 1.28
C ILE A 96 0.80 -11.91 2.54
N ALA A 97 0.54 -10.81 3.26
CA ALA A 97 -0.10 -10.81 4.57
C ALA A 97 -1.53 -11.36 4.55
N THR A 98 -2.27 -11.09 3.48
CA THR A 98 -3.64 -11.58 3.24
C THR A 98 -3.90 -11.63 1.74
N PRO A 99 -4.79 -12.51 1.24
CA PRO A 99 -5.18 -12.51 -0.17
C PRO A 99 -5.75 -11.16 -0.62
N LEU A 100 -5.58 -10.86 -1.91
CA LEU A 100 -6.22 -9.70 -2.52
C LEU A 100 -7.72 -9.99 -2.69
N LEU A 101 -8.57 -9.25 -2.00
CA LEU A 101 -10.02 -9.53 -1.97
C LEU A 101 -10.84 -8.37 -2.53
N TYR A 102 -10.51 -7.14 -2.11
CA TYR A 102 -11.35 -5.98 -2.37
C TYR A 102 -10.56 -4.90 -3.13
N PRO A 103 -10.72 -4.82 -4.46
CA PRO A 103 -10.04 -3.79 -5.24
C PRO A 103 -10.53 -2.40 -4.84
N VAL A 104 -9.61 -1.54 -4.42
CA VAL A 104 -9.88 -0.11 -4.32
C VAL A 104 -9.58 0.49 -5.68
N THR A 105 -10.60 1.02 -6.34
CA THR A 105 -10.47 1.64 -7.65
C THR A 105 -10.39 3.15 -7.51
N MET A 106 -9.85 3.84 -8.52
CA MET A 106 -10.02 5.28 -8.62
C MET A 106 -11.53 5.58 -8.65
N GLN A 107 -12.03 6.28 -7.63
CA GLN A 107 -13.39 6.79 -7.66
C GLN A 107 -13.48 7.79 -8.82
N SER A 108 -14.21 7.45 -9.88
CA SER A 108 -14.73 8.48 -10.79
C SER A 108 -15.63 9.36 -9.96
N ASN A 109 -15.42 10.67 -10.01
CA ASN A 109 -16.08 11.67 -9.20
C ASN A 109 -17.59 11.80 -9.52
N THR A 110 -18.39 10.75 -9.30
CA THR A 110 -19.84 10.73 -9.48
C THR A 110 -20.50 10.41 -8.15
N HIS A 111 -20.43 11.35 -7.22
CA HIS A 111 -21.37 11.39 -6.10
C HIS A 111 -22.68 12.04 -6.57
N PRO A 112 -23.84 11.37 -6.54
CA PRO A 112 -25.09 12.06 -6.29
C PRO A 112 -25.04 12.55 -4.84
N VAL A 113 -24.94 13.88 -4.68
CA VAL A 113 -25.12 14.56 -3.38
C VAL A 113 -26.50 14.19 -2.84
N THR A 114 -26.55 13.31 -1.85
CA THR A 114 -27.72 13.19 -0.99
C THR A 114 -27.51 14.18 0.15
N LYS A 115 -28.24 15.30 0.11
CA LYS A 115 -28.32 16.24 1.23
C LYS A 115 -28.93 15.52 2.43
N GLN A 116 -28.18 15.34 3.50
CA GLN A 116 -28.74 15.11 4.83
C GLN A 116 -28.24 16.19 5.78
N SER A 117 -29.16 17.13 6.02
CA SER A 117 -29.40 17.95 7.21
C SER A 117 -28.27 18.07 8.25
N GLN A 118 -27.77 19.31 8.38
CA GLN A 118 -27.00 19.80 9.52
C GLN A 118 -27.84 19.80 10.80
N THR A 119 -27.30 19.21 11.86
CA THR A 119 -27.58 19.62 13.24
C THR A 119 -26.25 19.91 13.94
N HIS A 120 -26.14 21.12 14.47
CA HIS A 120 -25.05 21.67 15.30
C HIS A 120 -24.51 20.68 16.36
N LEU A 121 -23.19 20.69 16.60
CA LEU A 121 -22.57 21.18 17.85
C LEU A 121 -21.05 20.93 17.87
N GLY A 122 -20.28 21.97 18.24
CA GLY A 122 -19.04 21.79 19.04
C GLY A 122 -17.70 21.83 18.30
N SER A 123 -17.05 22.99 18.34
CA SER A 123 -15.59 23.15 18.24
C SER A 123 -14.85 22.12 19.12
N MET A 124 -13.66 21.65 18.71
CA MET A 124 -12.38 21.78 19.44
C MET A 124 -11.20 21.07 18.71
N LYS A 125 -10.20 21.90 18.37
CA LYS A 125 -8.74 21.73 18.48
C LYS A 125 -7.98 20.75 17.57
N ALA A 126 -7.03 21.34 16.85
CA ALA A 126 -5.95 20.71 16.10
C ALA A 126 -4.97 19.99 17.06
N HIS A 127 -4.60 18.76 16.72
CA HIS A 127 -3.52 18.03 17.36
C HIS A 127 -2.31 18.00 16.42
N THR A 128 -1.26 18.69 16.84
CA THR A 128 0.07 18.71 16.25
C THR A 128 0.77 17.36 16.43
N HIS A 129 1.33 16.83 15.35
CA HIS A 129 2.25 15.68 15.37
C HIS A 129 3.60 16.09 15.98
N PRO A 130 4.20 15.30 16.90
CA PRO A 130 5.60 15.45 17.25
C PRO A 130 6.48 14.63 16.30
N SER A 131 7.25 15.33 15.46
CA SER A 131 8.40 14.79 14.75
C SER A 131 9.60 14.74 15.70
N SER A 132 10.04 13.56 16.13
CA SER A 132 11.37 13.37 16.75
C SER A 132 11.79 11.89 16.71
N PRO A 133 13.03 11.55 16.27
CA PRO A 133 13.59 10.21 16.41
C PRO A 133 14.11 9.97 17.86
N PRO A 134 14.23 8.70 18.30
CA PRO A 134 14.68 8.37 19.65
C PRO A 134 16.19 8.63 19.84
N PRO A 135 16.65 9.06 21.04
CA PRO A 135 18.07 9.23 21.34
C PRO A 135 18.77 7.88 21.55
N THR A 136 19.97 7.74 20.98
CA THR A 136 20.91 6.66 21.24
C THR A 136 21.66 6.89 22.55
N HIS A 137 21.53 5.99 23.52
CA HIS A 137 22.44 5.93 24.67
C HIS A 137 23.69 5.12 24.31
N THR A 138 24.82 5.81 24.15
CA THR A 138 26.16 5.21 24.27
C THR A 138 26.51 5.18 25.75
N THR A 139 26.67 4.00 26.34
CA THR A 139 27.35 3.85 27.63
C THR A 139 28.70 3.21 27.37
N GLU A 140 29.75 4.02 27.53
CA GLU A 140 31.10 3.57 27.81
C GLU A 140 31.08 2.64 29.03
N ASN A 141 31.54 1.41 28.88
CA ASN A 141 32.01 0.61 30.00
C ASN A 141 33.52 0.47 29.87
N HIS A 142 34.21 1.42 30.49
CA HIS A 142 35.60 1.34 30.87
C HIS A 142 35.69 0.45 32.11
N TYR A 143 36.25 -0.75 32.00
CA TYR A 143 36.75 -1.48 33.16
C TYR A 143 38.25 -1.74 32.96
N LYS A 144 39.04 -0.99 33.73
CA LYS A 144 40.43 -1.31 34.02
C LYS A 144 40.45 -2.31 35.16
N GLN A 145 41.17 -3.41 34.97
CA GLN A 145 42.21 -3.88 35.89
C GLN A 145 43.19 -4.74 35.09
#